data_AF-A0A947M027-F1
#
_entry.id   AF-A0A947M027-F1
#
_cell.length_a   1.000
_cell.length_b   1.000
_cell.length_c   1.000
_cell.angle_alpha   90.00
_cell.angle_beta   90.00
_cell.angle_gamma   90.00
#
_symmetry.space_group_name_H-M   'P 1'
#
loop_
_entity.id
_entity.type
_entity.pdbx_description
1 polymer ?
#
loop_
_entity_poly.entity_id
_entity_poly.type
_entity_poly.pdbx_seq_one_letter_code
_entity_poly.pdbx_strand_id
1 'polypeptide(L)'
;ANINDDAADISLVYTNGATVRVLSGPIYHTTERGGSTALNPDGEEHVVAGRANAHDDSVLRIGFEDLPSLGDADYNDVVFDLSIGSGTVGVAQPGDDVLIGGAGNDVLYGGGGADMFVFTHLDGSVDTLMDFSLAEGDRLNITDILEGFDALNSAIADFVQLTQQGADTVLSVDADGQGGDFVAAAIIEGGQGLDLAALINAGALVTDQSMTL
;
A
#
# COMPACT_ATOMS: atom_id res chain seq x y z
N ALA A 1 12.00 -5.98 21.40
CA ALA A 1 12.77 -6.06 22.65
C ALA A 1 13.21 -4.66 23.02
N ASN A 2 13.01 -4.22 24.26
CA ASN A 2 13.62 -2.96 24.71
C ASN A 2 15.10 -3.20 24.93
N ILE A 3 15.94 -2.57 24.13
CA ILE A 3 17.37 -2.49 24.39
C ILE A 3 17.64 -1.04 24.82
N ASN A 4 17.71 -0.83 26.12
CA ASN A 4 18.32 0.37 26.70
C ASN A 4 19.80 0.06 26.83
N ASP A 5 20.66 0.84 26.17
CA ASP A 5 22.09 0.83 26.45
C ASP A 5 22.62 2.27 26.55
N ASP A 6 23.33 2.53 27.64
CA ASP A 6 23.89 3.83 28.09
C ASP A 6 25.41 3.85 27.92
N ALA A 7 26.05 2.80 27.36
CA ALA A 7 27.48 2.84 27.05
C ALA A 7 27.94 1.84 25.99
N ALA A 8 29.11 2.11 25.40
CA ALA A 8 29.72 1.36 24.31
C ALA A 8 30.28 -0.01 24.73
N ASP A 9 29.44 -1.05 24.74
CA ASP A 9 29.79 -2.38 25.25
C ASP A 9 29.58 -3.57 24.28
N ILE A 10 29.75 -3.37 22.96
CA ILE A 10 29.86 -4.54 22.05
C ILE A 10 31.22 -5.22 22.26
N SER A 11 31.18 -6.43 22.81
CA SER A 11 32.34 -7.28 23.08
C SER A 11 32.20 -8.66 22.44
N LEU A 12 33.27 -9.17 21.82
CA LEU A 12 33.31 -10.56 21.36
C LEU A 12 33.88 -11.44 22.47
N VAL A 13 33.09 -12.44 22.90
CA VAL A 13 33.45 -13.37 23.97
C VAL A 13 33.80 -14.73 23.38
N TYR A 14 35.03 -15.21 23.62
CA TYR A 14 35.49 -16.52 23.17
C TYR A 14 35.02 -17.63 24.12
N THR A 15 34.93 -18.87 23.62
CA THR A 15 34.51 -20.05 24.39
C THR A 15 35.42 -20.40 25.58
N ASN A 16 36.65 -19.87 25.61
CA ASN A 16 37.57 -19.98 26.73
C ASN A 16 37.40 -18.88 27.80
N GLY A 17 36.39 -18.01 27.66
CA GLY A 17 36.09 -16.91 28.58
C GLY A 17 36.92 -15.64 28.38
N ALA A 18 37.80 -15.59 27.37
CA ALA A 18 38.48 -14.36 27.01
C ALA A 18 37.52 -13.41 26.30
N THR A 19 37.64 -12.11 26.58
CA THR A 19 36.89 -11.05 25.89
C THR A 19 37.86 -10.16 25.14
N VAL A 20 37.59 -9.92 23.86
CA VAL A 20 38.32 -8.91 23.07
C VAL A 20 37.35 -7.82 22.68
N ARG A 21 37.75 -6.57 22.94
CA ARG A 21 37.04 -5.38 22.49
C ARG A 21 37.31 -5.21 21.01
N VAL A 22 36.34 -5.52 20.16
CA VAL A 22 36.57 -5.63 18.71
C VAL A 22 36.47 -4.27 18.01
N LEU A 23 35.75 -3.32 18.60
CA LEU A 23 35.63 -1.97 18.07
C LEU A 23 36.38 -1.00 18.98
N SER A 24 37.55 -0.57 18.51
CA SER A 24 38.31 0.54 19.10
C SER A 24 38.32 1.68 18.09
N GLY A 25 37.24 2.46 18.11
CA GLY A 25 37.08 3.65 17.27
C GLY A 25 35.88 4.47 17.74
N PRO A 26 35.80 5.75 17.35
CA PRO A 26 34.57 6.53 17.51
C PRO A 26 33.40 5.80 16.84
N ILE A 27 32.32 5.63 17.59
CA ILE A 27 31.05 5.11 17.07
C ILE A 27 30.26 6.34 16.62
N TYR A 28 29.90 6.38 15.35
CA TYR A 28 29.12 7.47 14.78
C TYR A 28 27.69 6.97 14.57
N HIS A 29 26.71 7.70 15.10
CA HIS A 29 25.29 7.44 14.87
C HIS A 29 24.70 8.58 14.04
N THR A 30 23.77 8.24 13.14
CA THR A 30 22.90 9.27 12.55
C THR A 30 21.86 9.70 13.58
N THR A 31 21.82 11.00 13.83
CA THR A 31 20.74 11.63 14.59
C THR A 31 19.68 12.15 13.64
N GLU A 32 18.45 12.29 14.13
CA GLU A 32 17.46 13.11 13.45
C GLU A 32 18.02 14.51 13.13
N ARG A 33 17.53 15.14 12.06
CA ARG A 33 17.93 16.50 11.67
C ARG A 33 17.62 17.48 12.81
N GLY A 34 18.65 17.86 13.58
CA GLY A 34 18.53 18.73 14.76
C GLY A 34 18.53 18.00 16.12
N GLY A 35 18.82 16.70 16.14
CA GLY A 35 18.91 15.88 17.35
C GLY A 35 20.21 16.05 18.14
N SER A 36 20.39 15.23 19.18
CA SER A 36 21.49 15.31 20.14
C SER A 36 22.88 15.23 19.48
N THR A 37 23.63 16.34 19.46
CA THR A 37 25.01 16.42 18.93
C THR A 37 25.99 15.45 19.60
N ALA A 38 25.63 14.85 20.73
CA ALA A 38 26.45 13.84 21.40
C ALA A 38 26.44 12.47 20.69
N LEU A 39 25.41 12.19 19.88
CA LEU A 39 25.29 10.95 19.11
C LEU A 39 25.93 11.05 17.71
N ASN A 40 26.13 12.27 17.20
CA ASN A 40 26.87 12.57 15.98
C ASN A 40 28.03 13.56 16.27
N PRO A 41 29.16 13.08 16.81
CA PRO A 41 30.23 13.95 17.32
C PRO A 41 31.03 14.69 16.26
N ASP A 42 31.09 14.17 15.02
CA ASP A 42 31.74 14.83 13.88
C ASP A 42 30.79 15.71 13.07
N GLY A 43 29.47 15.54 13.27
CA GLY A 43 28.45 16.41 12.68
C GLY A 43 28.20 16.13 11.20
N GLU A 44 28.74 15.02 10.70
CA GLU A 44 28.63 14.60 9.32
C GLU A 44 27.50 13.56 9.15
N GLU A 45 26.93 13.43 7.95
CA GLU A 45 25.83 12.50 7.67
C GLU A 45 26.38 11.14 7.23
N HIS A 46 26.18 10.09 8.04
CA HIS A 46 26.78 8.76 7.81
C HIS A 46 25.80 7.75 7.20
N VAL A 47 24.52 8.11 7.11
CA VAL A 47 23.47 7.31 6.51
C VAL A 47 22.59 8.23 5.70
N VAL A 48 22.36 7.88 4.45
CA VAL A 48 21.38 8.54 3.58
C VAL A 48 20.27 7.56 3.24
N ALA A 49 19.04 8.06 3.18
CA ALA A 49 17.89 7.30 2.74
C ALA A 49 17.14 8.07 1.66
N GLY A 50 16.72 7.36 0.61
CA GLY A 50 16.00 7.98 -0.48
C GLY A 50 15.62 7.01 -1.59
N ARG A 51 15.13 7.56 -2.69
CA ARG A 51 14.85 6.78 -3.89
C ARG A 51 16.16 6.19 -4.40
N ALA A 52 16.19 4.89 -4.67
CA ALA A 52 17.39 4.22 -5.19
C ALA A 52 17.86 4.82 -6.53
N ASN A 53 16.91 5.36 -7.31
CA ASN A 53 17.12 6.05 -8.57
C ASN A 53 16.08 7.17 -8.68
N ALA A 54 16.45 8.32 -9.26
CA ALA A 54 15.55 9.46 -9.49
C ALA A 54 14.32 9.13 -10.37
N HIS A 55 14.28 7.97 -11.01
CA HIS A 55 13.21 7.48 -11.89
C HIS A 55 12.61 6.16 -11.40
N ASP A 56 12.98 5.71 -10.20
CA ASP A 56 12.47 4.48 -9.60
C ASP A 56 11.99 4.77 -8.18
N ASP A 57 10.67 4.86 -8.05
CA ASP A 57 9.98 5.15 -6.80
C ASP A 57 9.61 3.87 -6.03
N SER A 58 9.98 2.69 -6.56
CA SER A 58 9.64 1.38 -5.99
C SER A 58 10.65 0.88 -4.95
N VAL A 59 11.81 1.53 -4.85
CA VAL A 59 12.90 1.12 -3.95
C VAL A 59 13.31 2.29 -3.05
N LEU A 60 13.08 2.11 -1.75
CA LEU A 60 13.73 2.92 -0.73
C LEU A 60 15.11 2.31 -0.46
N ARG A 61 16.15 3.05 -0.81
CA ARG A 61 17.54 2.68 -0.54
C ARG A 61 18.04 3.40 0.71
N ILE A 62 18.66 2.65 1.60
CA ILE A 62 19.41 3.16 2.75
C ILE A 62 20.88 2.81 2.54
N GLY A 63 21.71 3.83 2.33
CA GLY A 63 23.15 3.71 2.15
C GLY A 63 23.89 4.17 3.39
N PHE A 64 24.97 3.47 3.74
CA PHE A 64 25.84 3.77 4.87
C PHE A 64 27.23 4.10 4.37
N GLU A 65 27.87 5.07 5.02
CA GLU A 65 29.32 5.32 4.97
C GLU A 65 29.95 4.67 6.19
N ASP A 66 30.74 3.61 6.00
CA ASP A 66 31.31 2.83 7.12
C ASP A 66 32.77 3.20 7.44
N LEU A 67 33.28 4.25 6.80
CA LEU A 67 34.66 4.74 6.96
C LEU A 67 34.79 6.00 7.83
N PRO A 68 35.93 6.17 8.53
CA PRO A 68 36.23 7.40 9.27
C PRO A 68 36.27 8.64 8.34
N SER A 69 35.68 9.75 8.77
CA SER A 69 35.64 11.03 8.01
C SER A 69 34.85 10.95 6.69
N LEU A 70 33.71 10.24 6.68
CA LEU A 70 32.82 10.07 5.51
C LEU A 70 33.39 9.31 4.31
N GLY A 71 34.54 8.62 4.43
CA GLY A 71 35.06 7.85 3.30
C GLY A 71 35.22 8.69 2.03
N ASP A 72 34.57 8.27 0.93
CA ASP A 72 34.42 9.03 -0.31
C ASP A 72 33.04 9.69 -0.50
N ALA A 73 32.15 9.54 0.49
CA ALA A 73 30.85 10.20 0.63
C ALA A 73 29.86 9.89 -0.51
N ASP A 74 29.91 8.66 -1.03
CA ASP A 74 29.02 8.16 -2.07
C ASP A 74 27.93 7.18 -1.57
N TYR A 75 28.01 6.81 -0.30
CA TYR A 75 27.09 6.00 0.51
C TYR A 75 26.83 4.59 -0.04
N ASN A 76 27.83 3.98 -0.68
CA ASN A 76 27.70 2.66 -1.30
C ASN A 76 28.41 1.50 -0.59
N ASP A 77 29.06 1.72 0.55
CA ASP A 77 29.78 0.68 1.30
C ASP A 77 28.85 -0.46 1.75
N VAL A 78 27.75 -0.08 2.40
CA VAL A 78 26.67 -0.98 2.79
C VAL A 78 25.34 -0.38 2.35
N VAL A 79 24.62 -1.13 1.52
CA VAL A 79 23.36 -0.70 0.93
C VAL A 79 22.25 -1.69 1.29
N PHE A 80 21.15 -1.17 1.82
CA PHE A 80 19.91 -1.91 1.99
C PHE A 80 18.87 -1.38 1.02
N ASP A 81 18.38 -2.27 0.16
CA ASP A 81 17.26 -1.99 -0.72
C ASP A 81 15.99 -2.58 -0.12
N LEU A 82 15.02 -1.71 0.17
CA LEU A 82 13.66 -2.11 0.46
C LEU A 82 12.83 -1.91 -0.82
N SER A 83 12.64 -2.99 -1.57
CA SER A 83 11.60 -3.04 -2.62
C SER A 83 10.25 -3.21 -1.96
N ILE A 84 9.42 -2.18 -2.04
CA ILE A 84 7.99 -2.31 -1.77
C ILE A 84 7.37 -2.69 -3.12
N GLY A 85 6.64 -3.80 -3.18
CA GLY A 85 6.02 -4.25 -4.44
C GLY A 85 5.20 -3.13 -5.08
N SER A 86 5.18 -3.07 -6.41
CA SER A 86 4.54 -2.00 -7.20
C SER A 86 3.01 -1.93 -7.10
N GLY A 87 2.38 -2.58 -6.13
CA GLY A 87 0.97 -2.39 -5.86
C GLY A 87 0.81 -1.07 -5.11
N THR A 88 -0.09 -0.21 -5.56
CA THR A 88 -0.49 0.93 -4.74
C THR A 88 -1.20 0.36 -3.52
N VAL A 89 -0.66 0.60 -2.33
CA VAL A 89 -1.38 0.32 -1.09
C VAL A 89 -2.06 1.61 -0.66
N GLY A 90 -3.32 1.76 -1.07
CA GLY A 90 -4.16 2.85 -0.58
C GLY A 90 -4.58 2.54 0.85
N VAL A 91 -4.13 3.34 1.83
CA VAL A 91 -4.60 3.24 3.22
C VAL A 91 -5.24 4.56 3.61
N ALA A 92 -6.56 4.58 3.63
CA ALA A 92 -7.31 5.67 4.22
C ALA A 92 -7.21 5.64 5.76
N GLN A 93 -7.33 6.80 6.37
CA GLN A 93 -7.47 6.93 7.84
C GLN A 93 -8.97 6.84 8.16
N PRO A 94 -9.39 6.63 9.43
CA PRO A 94 -10.82 6.62 9.74
C PRO A 94 -11.53 7.91 9.25
N GLY A 95 -12.62 7.75 8.48
CA GLY A 95 -13.32 8.81 7.75
C GLY A 95 -14.14 8.25 6.59
N ASP A 96 -14.96 9.09 5.95
CA ASP A 96 -15.64 8.72 4.69
C ASP A 96 -14.72 9.12 3.53
N ASP A 97 -14.01 8.17 2.94
CA ASP A 97 -12.97 8.43 1.95
C ASP A 97 -13.35 8.03 0.52
N VAL A 98 -12.61 8.57 -0.46
CA VAL A 98 -12.72 8.21 -1.88
C VAL A 98 -11.39 7.65 -2.35
N LEU A 99 -11.39 6.38 -2.75
CA LEU A 99 -10.20 5.64 -3.13
C LEU A 99 -10.24 5.33 -4.62
N ILE A 100 -9.20 5.76 -5.34
CA ILE A 100 -8.96 5.45 -6.75
C ILE A 100 -7.60 4.75 -6.82
N GLY A 101 -7.58 3.45 -7.12
CA GLY A 101 -6.33 2.69 -7.28
C GLY A 101 -5.50 3.19 -8.46
N GLY A 102 -6.17 3.45 -9.58
CA GLY A 102 -5.55 3.94 -10.80
C GLY A 102 -5.47 2.83 -11.84
N ALA A 103 -4.26 2.59 -12.37
CA ALA A 103 -4.00 1.53 -13.33
C ALA A 103 -3.03 0.51 -12.71
N GLY A 104 -3.15 -0.76 -13.09
CA GLY A 104 -2.42 -1.85 -12.44
C GLY A 104 -3.25 -2.51 -11.32
N ASN A 105 -2.67 -3.54 -10.68
CA ASN A 105 -3.35 -4.25 -9.59
C ASN A 105 -3.05 -3.52 -8.28
N ASP A 106 -4.06 -2.91 -7.69
CA ASP A 106 -3.92 -2.16 -6.45
C ASP A 106 -4.47 -2.93 -5.24
N VAL A 107 -4.00 -2.59 -4.04
CA VAL A 107 -4.50 -3.11 -2.77
C VAL A 107 -5.06 -1.94 -1.97
N LEU A 108 -6.37 -1.93 -1.75
CA LEU A 108 -7.09 -0.78 -1.20
C LEU A 108 -7.68 -1.12 0.17
N TYR A 109 -7.41 -0.25 1.13
CA TYR A 109 -7.96 -0.24 2.48
C TYR A 109 -8.73 1.06 2.70
N GLY A 110 -10.05 0.97 2.86
CA GLY A 110 -10.91 2.10 3.24
C GLY A 110 -10.70 2.52 4.70
N GLY A 111 -10.31 1.60 5.57
CA GLY A 111 -10.15 1.88 6.98
C GLY A 111 -11.50 1.77 7.68
N GLY A 112 -12.08 2.88 8.14
CA GLY A 112 -13.38 2.82 8.80
C GLY A 112 -14.16 4.10 8.59
N GLY A 113 -15.42 3.95 8.23
CA GLY A 113 -16.30 5.03 7.72
C GLY A 113 -17.01 4.53 6.47
N ALA A 114 -17.77 5.38 5.79
CA ALA A 114 -18.50 5.01 4.59
C ALA A 114 -17.69 5.35 3.34
N ASP A 115 -16.85 4.41 2.90
CA ASP A 115 -15.85 4.65 1.85
C ASP A 115 -16.39 4.43 0.43
N MET A 116 -15.74 5.04 -0.55
CA MET A 116 -16.07 4.85 -1.97
C MET A 116 -14.85 4.38 -2.75
N PHE A 117 -14.90 3.14 -3.25
CA PHE A 117 -13.90 2.55 -4.13
C PHE A 117 -14.30 2.82 -5.59
N VAL A 118 -13.51 3.64 -6.28
CA VAL A 118 -13.82 4.15 -7.63
C VAL A 118 -12.95 3.44 -8.66
N PHE A 119 -13.59 2.76 -9.58
CA PHE A 119 -12.96 2.07 -10.70
C PHE A 119 -12.96 2.99 -11.92
N THR A 120 -11.77 3.25 -12.47
CA THR A 120 -11.58 4.18 -13.60
C THR A 120 -11.04 3.49 -14.86
N HIS A 121 -10.63 2.23 -14.76
CA HIS A 121 -10.06 1.44 -15.86
C HIS A 121 -10.57 -0.01 -15.81
N LEU A 122 -10.70 -0.63 -16.99
CA LEU A 122 -10.87 -2.07 -17.20
C LEU A 122 -9.76 -2.57 -18.12
N ASP A 123 -8.51 -2.40 -17.69
CA ASP A 123 -7.30 -2.74 -18.49
C ASP A 123 -6.83 -4.19 -18.31
N GLY A 124 -7.61 -5.00 -17.56
CA GLY A 124 -7.29 -6.37 -17.20
C GLY A 124 -6.51 -6.51 -15.90
N SER A 125 -6.19 -5.41 -15.22
CA SER A 125 -5.81 -5.44 -13.82
C SER A 125 -7.02 -5.74 -12.93
N VAL A 126 -6.74 -6.25 -11.73
CA VAL A 126 -7.74 -6.61 -10.73
C VAL A 126 -7.27 -6.07 -9.38
N ASP A 127 -8.04 -5.14 -8.83
CA ASP A 127 -7.77 -4.57 -7.52
C ASP A 127 -8.18 -5.53 -6.40
N THR A 128 -7.56 -5.42 -5.22
CA THR A 128 -7.96 -6.13 -4.01
C THR A 128 -8.47 -5.13 -2.97
N LEU A 129 -9.73 -5.25 -2.59
CA LEU A 129 -10.36 -4.45 -1.54
C LEU A 129 -10.33 -5.26 -0.26
N MET A 130 -9.58 -4.77 0.73
CA MET A 130 -9.18 -5.56 1.90
C MET A 130 -10.18 -5.49 3.06
N ASP A 131 -11.01 -4.44 3.11
CA ASP A 131 -11.89 -4.14 4.24
C ASP A 131 -13.29 -3.62 3.84
N PHE A 132 -13.72 -3.84 2.59
CA PHE A 132 -15.03 -3.40 2.12
C PHE A 132 -16.19 -3.91 3.00
N SER A 133 -17.04 -2.99 3.43
CA SER A 133 -18.04 -3.22 4.47
C SER A 133 -19.37 -2.54 4.17
N LEU A 134 -20.37 -3.36 3.84
CA LEU A 134 -21.77 -2.90 3.73
C LEU A 134 -22.32 -2.36 5.05
N ALA A 135 -21.75 -2.79 6.19
CA ALA A 135 -22.21 -2.36 7.51
C ALA A 135 -21.74 -0.93 7.83
N GLU A 136 -20.59 -0.52 7.31
CA GLU A 136 -20.02 0.82 7.48
C GLU A 136 -20.53 1.79 6.41
N GLY A 137 -21.05 1.27 5.29
CA GLY A 137 -21.72 2.06 4.24
C GLY A 137 -20.89 2.20 2.98
N ASP A 138 -19.93 1.29 2.78
CA ASP A 138 -19.01 1.34 1.65
C ASP A 138 -19.71 1.15 0.31
N ARG A 139 -19.13 1.77 -0.71
CA ARG A 139 -19.68 1.83 -2.06
C ARG A 139 -18.62 1.48 -3.10
N LEU A 140 -19.06 0.70 -4.09
CA LEU A 140 -18.32 0.40 -5.31
C LEU A 140 -18.85 1.32 -6.41
N ASN A 141 -18.00 2.22 -6.89
CA ASN A 141 -18.35 3.13 -7.97
C ASN A 141 -17.69 2.66 -9.27
N ILE A 142 -18.54 2.23 -10.20
CA ILE A 142 -18.15 1.72 -11.51
C ILE A 142 -18.58 2.66 -12.65
N THR A 143 -19.03 3.88 -12.35
CA THR A 143 -19.61 4.79 -13.36
C THR A 143 -18.70 5.04 -14.54
N ASP A 144 -17.39 5.09 -14.29
CA ASP A 144 -16.40 5.49 -15.29
C ASP A 144 -15.98 4.32 -16.20
N ILE A 145 -16.37 3.10 -15.86
CA ILE A 145 -16.08 1.87 -16.61
C ILE A 145 -17.33 1.26 -17.27
N LEU A 146 -18.44 1.98 -17.27
CA LEU A 146 -19.67 1.60 -17.98
C LEU A 146 -19.84 2.39 -19.29
N GLU A 147 -20.27 1.70 -20.34
CA GLU A 147 -20.57 2.25 -21.65
C GLU A 147 -22.06 2.13 -21.96
N GLY A 148 -22.76 3.26 -22.01
CA GLY A 148 -24.17 3.28 -22.43
C GLY A 148 -25.16 2.70 -21.42
N PHE A 149 -24.75 2.47 -20.17
CA PHE A 149 -25.67 2.08 -19.10
C PHE A 149 -26.76 3.14 -18.88
N ASP A 150 -28.03 2.70 -18.90
CA ASP A 150 -29.19 3.54 -18.61
C ASP A 150 -29.97 2.90 -17.45
N ALA A 151 -29.95 3.53 -16.27
CA ALA A 151 -30.60 3.01 -15.08
C ALA A 151 -32.11 2.76 -15.23
N LEU A 152 -32.78 3.35 -16.24
CA LEU A 152 -34.21 3.16 -16.50
C LEU A 152 -34.50 2.03 -17.49
N ASN A 153 -33.54 1.71 -18.38
CA ASN A 153 -33.77 0.85 -19.53
C ASN A 153 -32.84 -0.37 -19.60
N SER A 154 -31.71 -0.35 -18.90
CA SER A 154 -30.73 -1.43 -18.83
C SER A 154 -30.97 -2.31 -17.61
N ALA A 155 -30.74 -3.63 -17.74
CA ALA A 155 -30.66 -4.50 -16.59
C ALA A 155 -29.23 -4.49 -16.04
N ILE A 156 -29.04 -4.11 -14.78
CA ILE A 156 -27.70 -4.05 -14.17
C ILE A 156 -26.95 -5.39 -14.20
N ALA A 157 -27.68 -6.51 -14.21
CA ALA A 157 -27.09 -7.84 -14.31
C ALA A 157 -26.44 -8.13 -15.69
N ASP A 158 -26.74 -7.33 -16.71
CA ASP A 158 -26.04 -7.42 -18.00
C ASP A 158 -24.65 -6.78 -17.91
N PHE A 159 -24.44 -5.83 -16.98
CA PHE A 159 -23.20 -5.06 -16.84
C PHE A 159 -22.33 -5.51 -15.66
N VAL A 160 -22.92 -6.08 -14.60
CA VAL A 160 -22.20 -6.40 -13.36
C VAL A 160 -22.48 -7.82 -12.90
N GLN A 161 -21.41 -8.53 -12.55
CA GLN A 161 -21.47 -9.87 -11.98
C GLN A 161 -20.61 -9.97 -10.71
N LEU A 162 -21.17 -10.57 -9.66
CA LEU A 162 -20.44 -10.91 -8.44
C LEU A 162 -20.34 -12.43 -8.37
N THR A 163 -19.11 -12.95 -8.27
CA THR A 163 -18.84 -14.39 -8.21
C THR A 163 -18.03 -14.74 -6.96
N GLN A 164 -18.56 -15.65 -6.14
CA GLN A 164 -17.85 -16.14 -4.97
C GLN A 164 -16.63 -16.99 -5.38
N GLN A 165 -15.47 -16.68 -4.81
CA GLN A 165 -14.23 -17.44 -4.92
C GLN A 165 -13.70 -17.79 -3.51
N GLY A 166 -14.06 -18.96 -2.99
CA GLY A 166 -13.65 -19.35 -1.64
C GLY A 166 -14.26 -18.41 -0.60
N ALA A 167 -13.43 -17.65 0.11
CA ALA A 167 -13.88 -16.65 1.08
C ALA A 167 -14.12 -15.25 0.49
N ASP A 168 -13.71 -15.04 -0.75
CA ASP A 168 -13.69 -13.73 -1.39
C ASP A 168 -14.78 -13.65 -2.45
N THR A 169 -15.11 -12.43 -2.87
CA THR A 169 -16.05 -12.20 -3.96
C THR A 169 -15.38 -11.38 -5.06
N VAL A 170 -15.49 -11.84 -6.30
CA VAL A 170 -14.97 -11.15 -7.47
C VAL A 170 -16.07 -10.29 -8.08
N LEU A 171 -15.82 -8.99 -8.19
CA LEU A 171 -16.58 -8.05 -9.00
C LEU A 171 -16.05 -8.10 -10.44
N SER A 172 -16.93 -8.43 -11.38
CA SER A 172 -16.66 -8.35 -12.81
C SER A 172 -17.65 -7.41 -13.48
N VAL A 173 -17.15 -6.66 -14.46
CA VAL A 173 -17.92 -5.68 -15.24
C VAL A 173 -17.83 -6.02 -16.72
N ASP A 174 -18.98 -6.06 -17.37
CA ASP A 174 -19.16 -5.99 -18.82
C ASP A 174 -19.52 -4.53 -19.13
N ALA A 175 -18.64 -3.83 -19.84
CA ALA A 175 -18.72 -2.39 -19.98
C ALA A 175 -19.96 -1.98 -20.78
N ASP A 176 -20.29 -2.69 -21.87
CA ASP A 176 -21.41 -2.33 -22.77
C ASP A 176 -22.68 -3.16 -22.50
N GLY A 177 -22.58 -4.16 -21.63
CA GLY A 177 -23.66 -5.04 -21.21
C GLY A 177 -24.09 -6.01 -22.30
N GLN A 178 -23.24 -6.30 -23.29
CA GLN A 178 -23.58 -7.13 -24.44
C GLN A 178 -22.62 -8.30 -24.61
N GLY A 179 -23.19 -9.50 -24.81
CA GLY A 179 -22.38 -10.67 -25.14
C GLY A 179 -21.69 -11.32 -23.94
N GLY A 180 -21.72 -10.69 -22.76
CA GLY A 180 -21.31 -11.29 -21.49
C GLY A 180 -19.81 -11.46 -21.37
N ASP A 181 -19.03 -10.57 -21.95
CA ASP A 181 -17.56 -10.51 -21.88
C ASP A 181 -17.09 -9.76 -20.64
N PHE A 182 -17.57 -10.22 -19.48
CA PHE A 182 -17.20 -9.70 -18.17
C PHE A 182 -15.69 -9.76 -17.92
N VAL A 183 -15.13 -8.62 -17.52
CA VAL A 183 -13.74 -8.46 -17.07
C VAL A 183 -13.73 -8.27 -15.56
N ALA A 184 -12.89 -9.01 -14.84
CA ALA A 184 -12.73 -8.82 -13.41
C ALA A 184 -12.15 -7.43 -13.13
N ALA A 185 -12.82 -6.65 -12.28
CA ALA A 185 -12.38 -5.33 -11.84
C ALA A 185 -11.77 -5.38 -10.44
N ALA A 186 -12.35 -6.19 -9.55
CA ALA A 186 -11.90 -6.28 -8.16
C ALA A 186 -12.15 -7.64 -7.51
N ILE A 187 -11.34 -7.94 -6.50
CA ILE A 187 -11.55 -8.97 -5.49
C ILE A 187 -11.87 -8.25 -4.18
N ILE A 188 -13.03 -8.56 -3.61
CA ILE A 188 -13.40 -8.18 -2.25
C ILE A 188 -12.96 -9.30 -1.31
N GLU A 189 -11.87 -9.07 -0.57
CA GLU A 189 -11.33 -10.03 0.39
C GLU A 189 -12.33 -10.23 1.54
N GLY A 190 -12.59 -11.50 1.90
CA GLY A 190 -13.53 -11.83 2.96
C GLY A 190 -15.00 -11.51 2.64
N GLY A 191 -15.32 -11.13 1.40
CA GLY A 191 -16.67 -10.77 0.93
C GLY A 191 -17.66 -11.95 0.82
N GLN A 192 -17.64 -12.92 1.73
CA GLN A 192 -18.50 -14.11 1.68
C GLN A 192 -19.99 -13.75 1.62
N GLY A 193 -20.67 -14.30 0.62
CA GLY A 193 -22.11 -14.11 0.43
C GLY A 193 -22.49 -12.72 -0.10
N LEU A 194 -21.51 -11.88 -0.46
CA LEU A 194 -21.76 -10.64 -1.17
C LEU A 194 -22.23 -10.97 -2.59
N ASP A 195 -23.45 -10.56 -2.92
CA ASP A 195 -24.01 -10.70 -4.26
C ASP A 195 -24.53 -9.35 -4.78
N LEU A 196 -24.88 -9.33 -6.07
CA LEU A 196 -25.37 -8.11 -6.72
C LEU A 196 -26.63 -7.56 -6.04
N ALA A 197 -27.52 -8.43 -5.54
CA ALA A 197 -28.74 -7.99 -4.87
C ALA A 197 -28.44 -7.33 -3.52
N ALA A 198 -27.46 -7.84 -2.77
CA ALA A 198 -26.99 -7.24 -1.52
C ALA A 198 -26.43 -5.83 -1.77
N LEU A 199 -25.59 -5.66 -2.81
CA LEU A 199 -25.06 -4.34 -3.18
C LEU A 199 -26.18 -3.35 -3.54
N ILE A 200 -27.14 -3.77 -4.37
CA ILE A 200 -28.27 -2.91 -4.77
C ILE A 200 -29.13 -2.53 -3.57
N ASN A 201 -29.49 -3.49 -2.72
CA ASN A 201 -30.34 -3.26 -1.56
C ASN A 201 -29.69 -2.35 -0.52
N ALA A 202 -28.36 -2.42 -0.40
CA ALA A 202 -27.59 -1.54 0.48
C ALA A 202 -27.31 -0.16 -0.13
N GLY A 203 -27.58 0.05 -1.42
CA GLY A 203 -27.15 1.26 -2.14
C GLY A 203 -25.63 1.34 -2.30
N ALA A 204 -24.96 0.18 -2.28
CA ALA A 204 -23.51 0.04 -2.28
C ALA A 204 -22.89 -0.06 -3.69
N LEU A 205 -23.71 -0.04 -4.75
CA LEU A 205 -23.24 -0.01 -6.13
C LEU A 205 -23.66 1.31 -6.77
N VAL A 206 -22.68 2.10 -7.19
CA VAL A 206 -22.87 3.40 -7.85
C VAL A 206 -22.60 3.22 -9.34
N THR A 207 -23.62 3.45 -10.15
CA THR A 207 -23.61 3.19 -11.60
C THR A 207 -24.05 4.38 -12.44
N ASP A 208 -24.52 5.45 -11.80
CA ASP A 208 -24.81 6.71 -12.46
C ASP A 208 -24.00 7.87 -11.85
N GLN A 209 -23.76 8.89 -12.66
CA GLN A 209 -23.14 10.14 -12.24
C GLN A 209 -24.10 11.01 -11.42
N SER A 210 -25.30 10.52 -11.09
CA SER A 210 -26.29 11.27 -10.32
C SER A 210 -26.03 11.05 -8.83
N MET A 211 -25.06 11.79 -8.30
CA MET A 211 -25.01 12.04 -6.86
C MET A 211 -26.34 12.68 -6.42
N THR A 212 -27.25 11.88 -5.86
CA THR A 212 -28.25 12.43 -4.95
C THR A 212 -27.55 12.74 -3.63
N LEU A 213 -27.19 14.02 -3.48
CA LEU A 213 -26.90 14.68 -2.20
C LEU A 213 -28.16 14.76 -1.33
#